data_AF-A0A833MTC8-F1
#
_entry.id   AF-A0A833MTC8-F1
#
_cell.length_a   1.000
_cell.length_b   1.000
_cell.length_c   1.000
_cell.angle_alpha   90.00
_cell.angle_beta   90.00
_cell.angle_gamma   90.00
#
_symmetry.space_group_name_H-M   'P 1'
#
loop_
_entity.id
_entity.type
_entity.pdbx_description
1 polymer ?
#
loop_
_entity_poly.entity_id
_entity_poly.type
_entity_poly.pdbx_seq_one_letter_code
_entity_poly.pdbx_strand_id
1 'polypeptide(L)'
;MHEERLKQMNAQLDRISAPMHRMTALMINSAERMTDFQLKAAQKYSHLAFVQWRDALEVRDPQSLQGYLEKQNRYANEYSRCLSEDAEALADIGQDFSSQVQRVMQQNMDSMTEAARRANIQMNEQMEKAEKTAEKTAEKAADKSEGSSGRRRSA
;
A
#
# COMPACT_ATOMS: atom_id res chain seq x y z
N MET A 1 -16.72 1.83 -30.79
CA MET A 1 -17.83 1.94 -29.80
C MET A 1 -17.95 0.75 -28.84
N HIS A 2 -17.80 -0.52 -29.25
CA HIS A 2 -17.85 -1.66 -28.31
C HIS A 2 -16.48 -2.00 -27.69
N GLU A 3 -15.40 -1.95 -28.49
CA GLU A 3 -14.03 -2.20 -28.00
C GLU A 3 -13.53 -1.13 -27.01
N GLU A 4 -13.87 0.14 -27.22
CA GLU A 4 -13.52 1.21 -26.28
C GLU A 4 -14.24 1.07 -24.93
N ARG A 5 -15.51 0.62 -24.95
CA ARG A 5 -16.27 0.33 -23.72
C ARG A 5 -15.68 -0.86 -22.96
N LEU A 6 -15.25 -1.91 -23.67
CA LEU A 6 -14.56 -3.05 -23.06
C LEU A 6 -13.21 -2.65 -22.46
N LYS A 7 -12.41 -1.81 -23.15
CA LYS A 7 -11.15 -1.28 -22.62
C LYS A 7 -11.35 -0.38 -21.39
N GLN A 8 -12.35 0.49 -21.39
CA GLN A 8 -12.68 1.32 -20.22
C GLN A 8 -13.14 0.47 -19.03
N MET A 9 -13.94 -0.56 -19.28
CA MET A 9 -14.40 -1.47 -18.22
C MET A 9 -13.24 -2.27 -17.63
N ASN A 10 -12.32 -2.78 -18.46
CA ASN A 10 -11.10 -3.44 -17.99
C ASN A 10 -10.22 -2.50 -17.16
N ALA A 11 -10.01 -1.26 -17.64
CA ALA A 11 -9.23 -0.26 -16.92
C ALA A 11 -9.86 0.17 -15.58
N GLN A 12 -11.19 0.11 -15.46
CA GLN A 12 -11.89 0.33 -14.20
C GLN A 12 -11.76 -0.86 -13.25
N LEU A 13 -11.84 -2.10 -13.76
CA LEU A 13 -11.63 -3.32 -12.98
C LEU A 13 -10.21 -3.38 -12.40
N ASP A 14 -9.18 -3.06 -13.18
CA ASP A 14 -7.79 -3.01 -12.72
C ASP A 14 -7.55 -1.96 -11.63
N ARG A 15 -8.27 -0.82 -11.72
CA ARG A 15 -8.18 0.25 -10.71
C ARG A 15 -8.85 -0.11 -9.39
N ILE A 16 -9.84 -1.00 -9.40
CA ILE A 16 -10.59 -1.41 -8.20
C ILE A 16 -9.95 -2.67 -7.57
N SER A 17 -9.33 -3.55 -8.36
CA SER A 17 -8.69 -4.78 -7.87
C SER A 17 -7.35 -4.52 -7.17
N ALA A 18 -6.56 -3.57 -7.67
CA ALA A 18 -5.22 -3.29 -7.13
C ALA A 18 -5.23 -2.78 -5.67
N PRO A 19 -6.12 -1.85 -5.25
CA PRO A 19 -6.21 -1.44 -3.84
C PRO A 19 -6.70 -2.56 -2.92
N MET A 20 -7.64 -3.39 -3.38
CA MET A 20 -8.16 -4.54 -2.63
C MET A 20 -7.08 -5.57 -2.34
N HIS A 21 -6.31 -5.99 -3.36
CA HIS A 21 -5.21 -6.92 -3.18
C HIS A 21 -4.11 -6.36 -2.25
N ARG A 22 -3.84 -5.06 -2.31
CA ARG A 22 -2.87 -4.42 -1.41
C ARG A 22 -3.35 -4.39 0.03
N MET A 23 -4.63 -4.13 0.28
CA MET A 23 -5.19 -4.21 1.63
C MET A 23 -5.13 -5.64 2.18
N THR A 24 -5.44 -6.64 1.34
CA THR A 24 -5.28 -8.05 1.72
C THR A 24 -3.82 -8.41 2.03
N ALA A 25 -2.86 -7.92 1.24
CA ALA A 25 -1.44 -8.14 1.49
C ALA A 25 -0.99 -7.51 2.83
N LEU A 26 -1.48 -6.31 3.16
CA LEU A 26 -1.20 -5.63 4.44
C LEU A 26 -1.69 -6.45 5.64
N MET A 27 -2.89 -7.05 5.51
CA MET A 27 -3.47 -7.91 6.54
C MET A 27 -2.70 -9.21 6.71
N ILE A 28 -2.31 -9.87 5.60
CA ILE A 28 -1.51 -11.09 5.64
C ILE A 28 -0.14 -10.81 6.27
N ASN A 29 0.52 -9.72 5.85
CA ASN A 29 1.81 -9.35 6.41
C ASN A 29 1.70 -9.04 7.92
N SER A 30 0.67 -8.31 8.35
CA SER A 30 0.42 -8.06 9.78
C SER A 30 0.22 -9.37 10.57
N ALA A 31 -0.47 -10.35 9.98
CA ALA A 31 -0.69 -11.66 10.59
C ALA A 31 0.60 -12.50 10.67
N GLU A 32 1.42 -12.47 9.62
CA GLU A 32 2.74 -13.12 9.59
C GLU A 32 3.64 -12.54 10.69
N ARG A 33 3.74 -11.21 10.77
CA ARG A 33 4.57 -10.53 11.78
C ARG A 33 4.13 -10.80 13.21
N MET A 34 2.81 -10.83 13.45
CA MET A 34 2.27 -11.17 14.77
C MET A 34 2.53 -12.63 15.14
N THR A 35 2.45 -13.53 14.17
CA THR A 35 2.75 -14.96 14.37
C THR A 35 4.24 -15.15 14.66
N ASP A 36 5.11 -14.46 13.94
CA ASP A 36 6.56 -14.43 14.18
C ASP A 36 6.90 -13.90 15.58
N PHE A 37 6.22 -12.84 16.01
CA PHE A 37 6.35 -12.31 17.37
C PHE A 37 5.95 -13.35 18.42
N GLN A 38 4.79 -13.99 18.26
CA GLN A 38 4.34 -15.04 19.19
C GLN A 38 5.28 -16.24 19.22
N LEU A 39 5.83 -16.65 18.07
CA LEU A 39 6.78 -17.76 17.99
C LEU A 39 8.11 -17.41 18.68
N LYS A 40 8.64 -16.21 18.45
CA LYS A 40 9.87 -15.73 19.09
C LYS A 40 9.70 -15.59 20.61
N ALA A 41 8.57 -15.05 21.05
CA ALA A 41 8.24 -14.97 22.47
C ALA A 41 8.19 -16.37 23.10
N ALA A 42 7.47 -17.31 22.47
CA ALA A 42 7.37 -18.68 22.95
C ALA A 42 8.75 -19.36 23.05
N GLN A 43 9.62 -19.20 22.04
CA GLN A 43 10.97 -19.74 22.07
C GLN A 43 11.82 -19.12 23.19
N LYS A 44 11.82 -17.79 23.33
CA LYS A 44 12.63 -17.09 24.35
C LYS A 44 12.22 -17.47 25.76
N TYR A 45 10.92 -17.41 26.08
CA TYR A 45 10.45 -17.77 27.42
C TYR A 45 10.65 -19.25 27.73
N SER A 46 10.49 -20.15 26.75
CA SER A 46 10.79 -21.57 26.93
C SER A 46 12.27 -21.81 27.21
N HIS A 47 13.16 -21.10 26.49
CA HIS A 47 14.60 -21.15 26.74
C HIS A 47 14.93 -20.67 28.15
N LEU A 48 14.35 -19.55 28.58
CA LEU A 48 14.55 -18.99 29.92
C LEU A 48 14.10 -19.96 31.01
N ALA A 49 12.93 -20.57 30.85
CA ALA A 49 12.40 -21.57 31.76
C ALA A 49 13.32 -22.81 31.84
N PHE A 50 13.84 -23.27 30.70
CA PHE A 50 14.75 -24.41 30.67
C PHE A 50 16.08 -24.12 31.36
N VAL A 51 16.64 -22.93 31.14
CA VAL A 51 17.87 -22.47 31.82
C VAL A 51 17.64 -22.37 33.33
N GLN A 52 16.53 -21.76 33.76
CA GLN A 52 16.17 -21.65 35.17
C GLN A 52 15.98 -23.02 35.83
N TRP A 53 15.31 -23.97 35.17
CA TRP A 53 15.16 -25.34 35.67
C TRP A 53 16.48 -26.08 35.76
N ARG A 54 17.33 -25.99 34.73
CA ARG A 54 18.66 -26.61 34.76
C ARG A 54 19.50 -26.08 35.91
N ASP A 55 19.51 -24.78 36.11
CA ASP A 55 20.28 -24.13 37.17
C ASP A 55 19.70 -24.41 38.56
N ALA A 56 18.39 -24.61 38.69
CA ALA A 56 17.77 -25.05 39.95
C ALA A 56 18.18 -26.49 40.32
N LEU A 57 18.34 -27.38 39.33
CA LEU A 57 18.80 -28.76 39.55
C LEU A 57 20.28 -28.86 39.96
N GLU A 58 21.08 -27.82 39.68
CA GLU A 58 22.47 -27.69 40.10
C GLU A 58 22.61 -27.29 41.58
N VAL A 59 21.53 -26.84 42.24
CA VAL A 59 21.56 -26.48 43.66
C VAL A 59 21.41 -27.74 44.53
N ARG A 60 22.51 -28.15 45.19
CA ARG A 60 22.56 -29.37 46.02
C ARG A 60 23.19 -29.15 47.40
N ASP A 61 23.84 -28.01 47.60
CA ASP A 61 24.60 -27.68 48.80
C ASP A 61 24.68 -26.15 49.02
N PRO A 62 25.07 -25.68 50.22
CA PRO A 62 25.13 -24.25 50.52
C PRO A 62 26.07 -23.43 49.61
N GLN A 63 27.12 -24.04 49.03
CA GLN A 63 28.01 -23.35 48.07
C GLN A 63 27.34 -23.16 46.70
N SER A 64 26.60 -24.17 46.23
CA SER A 64 25.77 -24.06 45.02
C SER A 64 24.65 -23.02 45.15
N LEU A 65 24.20 -22.77 46.37
CA LEU A 65 23.21 -21.73 46.70
C LEU A 65 23.81 -20.32 46.52
N GLN A 66 25.08 -20.13 46.84
CA GLN A 66 25.82 -18.91 46.59
C GLN A 66 25.97 -18.64 45.08
N GLY A 67 26.30 -19.68 44.30
CA GLY A 67 26.33 -19.60 42.84
C GLY A 67 24.96 -19.34 42.20
N TYR A 68 23.87 -19.82 42.80
CA TYR A 68 22.51 -19.50 42.36
C TYR A 68 22.15 -18.02 42.58
N LEU A 69 22.57 -17.43 43.71
CA LEU A 69 22.39 -16.00 43.98
C LEU A 69 23.16 -15.12 42.98
N GLU A 70 24.35 -15.54 42.56
CA GLU A 70 25.07 -14.85 41.47
C GLU A 70 24.35 -14.97 40.11
N LYS A 71 23.73 -16.13 39.83
CA LYS A 71 22.89 -16.33 38.63
C LYS A 71 21.60 -15.50 38.65
N GLN A 72 21.11 -15.09 39.83
CA GLN A 72 19.93 -14.25 39.97
C GLN A 72 20.06 -12.90 39.23
N ASN A 73 21.25 -12.30 39.26
CA ASN A 73 21.55 -11.08 38.52
C ASN A 73 21.61 -11.31 37.00
N ARG A 74 22.07 -12.51 36.57
CA ARG A 74 22.02 -12.92 35.16
C ARG A 74 20.58 -13.06 34.66
N TYR A 75 19.68 -13.64 35.44
CA TYR A 75 18.27 -13.72 35.06
C TYR A 75 17.65 -12.32 34.93
N ALA A 76 17.92 -11.41 35.86
CA ALA A 76 17.45 -10.03 35.76
C ALA A 76 17.91 -9.35 34.46
N ASN A 77 19.18 -9.54 34.08
CA ASN A 77 19.72 -9.03 32.82
C ASN A 77 19.05 -9.70 31.59
N GLU A 78 18.85 -11.01 31.60
CA GLU A 78 18.17 -11.71 30.50
C GLU A 78 16.68 -11.33 30.37
N TYR A 79 15.99 -11.10 31.48
CA TYR A 79 14.62 -10.55 31.46
C TYR A 79 14.60 -9.14 30.87
N SER A 80 15.53 -8.28 31.27
CA SER A 80 15.65 -6.92 30.72
C SER A 80 15.98 -6.94 29.23
N ARG A 81 16.82 -7.89 28.79
CA ARG A 81 17.12 -8.11 27.38
C ARG A 81 15.90 -8.58 26.61
N CYS A 82 15.17 -9.59 27.10
CA CYS A 82 13.93 -10.05 26.47
C CYS A 82 12.93 -8.91 26.33
N LEU A 83 12.72 -8.12 27.39
CA LEU A 83 11.82 -6.98 27.36
C LEU A 83 12.24 -5.92 26.33
N SER A 84 13.54 -5.65 26.21
CA SER A 84 14.07 -4.70 25.24
C SER A 84 13.88 -5.22 23.81
N GLU A 85 14.18 -6.49 23.55
CA GLU A 85 13.99 -7.12 22.24
C GLU A 85 12.51 -7.19 21.85
N ASP A 86 11.60 -7.41 22.81
CA ASP A 86 10.16 -7.41 22.56
C ASP A 86 9.64 -5.99 22.27
N ALA A 87 10.18 -4.97 22.95
CA ALA A 87 9.89 -3.57 22.66
C ALA A 87 10.39 -3.15 21.26
N GLU A 88 11.58 -3.58 20.87
CA GLU A 88 12.12 -3.39 19.51
C GLU A 88 11.23 -4.07 18.47
N ALA A 89 10.80 -5.31 18.71
CA ALA A 89 9.91 -6.04 17.81
C ALA A 89 8.56 -5.31 17.64
N LEU A 90 7.97 -4.81 18.74
CA LEU A 90 6.74 -4.02 18.68
C LEU A 90 6.92 -2.70 17.94
N ALA A 91 8.02 -2.00 18.18
CA ALA A 91 8.34 -0.76 17.47
C ALA A 91 8.49 -1.01 15.97
N ASP A 92 9.18 -2.08 15.58
CA ASP A 92 9.38 -2.45 14.18
C ASP A 92 8.06 -2.87 13.50
N ILE A 93 7.16 -3.58 14.20
CA ILE A 93 5.80 -3.87 13.71
C ILE A 93 5.02 -2.58 13.45
N GLY A 94 5.08 -1.62 14.39
CA GLY A 94 4.39 -0.33 14.24
C GLY A 94 4.95 0.51 13.08
N GLN A 95 6.28 0.55 12.93
CA GLN A 95 6.94 1.30 11.87
C GLN A 95 6.62 0.75 10.48
N ASP A 96 6.64 -0.57 10.33
CA ASP A 96 6.34 -1.23 9.07
C ASP A 96 4.87 -1.08 8.67
N PHE A 97 3.93 -1.21 9.62
CA PHE A 97 2.51 -0.93 9.37
C PHE A 97 2.30 0.50 8.85
N SER A 98 2.92 1.48 9.52
CA SER A 98 2.87 2.90 9.10
C SER A 98 3.45 3.10 7.69
N SER A 99 4.61 2.49 7.41
CA SER A 99 5.26 2.52 6.09
C SER A 99 4.38 1.92 4.99
N GLN A 100 3.74 0.78 5.25
CA GLN A 100 2.85 0.12 4.30
C GLN A 100 1.60 0.95 4.03
N VAL A 101 1.01 1.57 5.05
CA VAL A 101 -0.13 2.50 4.89
C VAL A 101 0.27 3.71 4.03
N GLN A 102 1.43 4.31 4.29
CA GLN A 102 1.95 5.43 3.49
C GLN A 102 2.15 5.03 2.02
N ARG A 103 2.69 3.84 1.75
CA ARG A 103 2.83 3.33 0.37
C ARG A 103 1.50 3.15 -0.32
N VAL A 104 0.49 2.59 0.35
CA VAL A 104 -0.86 2.43 -0.22
C VAL A 104 -1.45 3.80 -0.56
N MET A 105 -1.27 4.81 0.30
CA MET A 105 -1.72 6.18 0.03
C MET A 105 -0.97 6.84 -1.13
N GLN A 106 0.37 6.79 -1.16
CA GLN A 106 1.18 7.38 -2.23
C GLN A 106 0.84 6.76 -3.60
N GLN A 107 0.76 5.43 -3.68
CA GLN A 107 0.42 4.76 -4.94
C GLN A 107 -1.00 5.08 -5.43
N ASN A 108 -1.95 5.30 -4.51
CA ASN A 108 -3.29 5.75 -4.87
C ASN A 108 -3.27 7.20 -5.41
N MET A 109 -2.48 8.09 -4.80
CA MET A 109 -2.31 9.47 -5.29
C MET A 109 -1.63 9.52 -6.66
N ASP A 110 -0.61 8.70 -6.91
CA ASP A 110 0.05 8.61 -8.22
C ASP A 110 -0.93 8.13 -9.29
N SER A 111 -1.74 7.11 -8.96
CA SER A 111 -2.77 6.58 -9.88
C SER A 111 -3.86 7.62 -10.22
N MET A 112 -4.25 8.45 -9.25
CA MET A 112 -5.21 9.54 -9.45
C MET A 112 -4.61 10.68 -10.27
N THR A 113 -3.35 11.02 -10.02
CA THR A 113 -2.64 12.08 -10.75
C THR A 113 -2.44 11.69 -12.21
N GLU A 114 -2.07 10.44 -12.49
CA GLU A 114 -2.03 9.93 -13.87
C GLU A 114 -3.42 9.90 -14.52
N ALA A 115 -4.46 9.49 -13.80
CA ALA A 115 -5.82 9.47 -14.31
C ALA A 115 -6.33 10.89 -14.65
N ALA A 116 -6.05 11.87 -13.80
CA ALA A 116 -6.39 13.28 -14.02
C ALA A 116 -5.62 13.86 -15.21
N ARG A 117 -4.32 13.53 -15.34
CA ARG A 117 -3.50 13.95 -16.49
C ARG A 117 -4.03 13.39 -17.80
N ARG A 118 -4.39 12.10 -17.83
CA ARG A 118 -5.00 11.46 -19.02
C ARG A 118 -6.38 12.03 -19.35
N ALA A 119 -7.19 12.34 -18.33
CA ALA A 119 -8.49 12.99 -18.52
C ALA A 119 -8.34 14.41 -19.12
N ASN A 120 -7.37 15.19 -18.65
CA ASN A 120 -7.09 16.52 -19.21
C ASN A 120 -6.61 16.45 -20.67
N ILE A 121 -5.74 15.50 -21.01
CA ILE A 121 -5.29 15.31 -22.39
C ILE A 121 -6.47 14.93 -23.30
N GLN A 122 -7.33 14.00 -22.86
CA GLN A 122 -8.52 13.61 -23.61
C GLN A 122 -9.53 14.75 -23.78
N MET A 123 -9.74 15.57 -22.74
CA MET A 123 -10.62 16.73 -22.81
C MET A 123 -10.10 17.78 -23.79
N ASN A 124 -8.79 18.01 -23.81
CA ASN A 124 -8.16 18.97 -24.72
C ASN A 124 -8.24 18.48 -26.18
N GLU A 125 -8.02 17.19 -26.44
CA GLU A 125 -8.19 16.59 -27.77
C GLU A 125 -9.66 16.63 -28.24
N GLN A 126 -10.62 16.48 -27.32
CA GLN A 126 -12.05 16.59 -27.64
C GLN A 126 -12.45 18.04 -27.93
N MET A 127 -11.91 19.02 -27.20
CA MET A 127 -12.12 20.44 -27.48
C MET A 127 -11.52 20.83 -28.84
N GLU A 128 -10.30 20.39 -29.14
CA GLU A 128 -9.64 20.69 -30.43
C GLU A 128 -10.38 20.05 -31.62
N LYS A 129 -10.94 18.84 -31.44
CA LYS A 129 -11.83 18.21 -32.44
C LYS A 129 -13.16 18.94 -32.57
N ALA A 130 -13.75 19.40 -31.47
CA ALA A 130 -15.00 20.17 -31.49
C ALA A 130 -14.81 21.52 -32.19
N GLU A 131 -13.68 22.19 -31.94
CA GLU A 131 -13.28 23.45 -32.58
C GLU A 131 -13.10 23.28 -34.10
N LYS A 132 -12.29 22.29 -34.53
CA LYS A 132 -12.12 21.98 -35.97
C LYS A 132 -13.42 21.57 -36.67
N THR A 133 -14.34 20.95 -35.93
CA THR A 133 -15.67 20.59 -36.45
C THR A 133 -16.57 21.82 -36.57
N ALA A 134 -16.54 22.71 -35.57
CA ALA A 134 -17.27 23.97 -35.62
C ALA A 134 -16.78 24.88 -36.75
N GLU A 135 -15.46 24.97 -36.95
CA GLU A 135 -14.82 25.75 -38.00
C GLU A 135 -15.21 25.24 -39.41
N LYS A 136 -15.12 23.92 -39.65
CA LYS A 136 -15.62 23.30 -40.89
C LYS A 136 -17.12 23.50 -41.12
N THR A 137 -17.91 23.56 -40.06
CA THR A 137 -19.36 23.75 -40.17
C THR A 137 -19.70 25.21 -40.48
N ALA A 138 -18.94 26.15 -39.94
CA ALA A 138 -19.04 27.58 -40.23
C ALA A 138 -18.58 27.91 -41.67
N GLU A 139 -17.47 27.34 -42.12
CA GLU A 139 -16.96 27.51 -43.50
C GLU A 139 -17.97 27.00 -44.55
N LYS A 140 -18.58 25.83 -44.28
CA LYS A 140 -19.61 25.25 -45.15
C LYS A 140 -20.95 26.01 -45.13
N ALA A 141 -21.22 26.79 -44.08
CA ALA A 141 -22.37 27.67 -43.98
C ALA A 141 -22.15 28.99 -44.72
N ALA A 142 -20.93 29.53 -44.71
CA ALA A 142 -20.54 30.72 -45.47
C ALA A 142 -20.60 30.48 -46.99
N ASP A 143 -20.06 29.35 -47.47
CA ASP A 143 -20.07 28.95 -48.90
C ASP A 143 -21.50 28.78 -49.47
N LYS A 144 -22.44 28.28 -48.66
CA LYS A 144 -23.86 28.20 -49.04
C LYS A 144 -24.57 29.55 -49.12
N SER A 145 -24.08 30.58 -48.44
CA SER A 145 -24.68 31.91 -48.45
C SER A 145 -24.31 32.73 -49.70
N GLU A 146 -23.10 32.52 -50.23
CA GLU A 146 -22.65 33.18 -51.48
C GLU A 146 -23.28 32.55 -52.74
N GLY A 147 -23.55 31.23 -52.72
CA GLY A 147 -24.18 30.53 -53.84
C GLY A 147 -25.67 30.88 -54.11
N SER A 148 -26.37 31.47 -53.13
CA SER A 148 -27.79 31.85 -53.28
C SER A 148 -27.99 33.22 -53.93
N SER A 149 -26.99 34.12 -53.86
CA SER A 149 -27.07 35.48 -54.41
C SER A 149 -26.84 35.52 -55.93
N GLY A 150 -26.15 34.54 -56.51
CA GLY A 150 -25.84 34.47 -57.95
C GLY A 150 -26.98 34.02 -58.87
N ARG A 151 -28.10 33.51 -58.33
CA ARG A 151 -29.19 32.90 -59.14
C ARG A 151 -30.41 33.79 -59.39
N ARG A 152 -30.42 35.04 -58.90
CA ARG A 152 -31.56 35.96 -59.05
C ARG A 152 -31.40 37.02 -60.13
N ARG A 153 -30.38 36.94 -60.99
CA ARG A 153 -30.05 37.98 -61.97
C ARG A 153 -30.06 37.48 -63.41
N SER A 154 -31.06 36.70 -63.80
CA SER A 154 -31.33 36.37 -65.21
C SER A 154 -32.68 35.64 -65.33
N ALA A 155 -33.76 36.42 -65.32
CA ALA A 155 -35.06 36.08 -65.91
C ALA A 155 -35.81 37.39 -66.14
#